data_AF-A0A8E3AQE2-F1
#
_entry.id   AF-A0A8E3AQE2-F1
#
_cell.length_a   1.000
_cell.length_b   1.000
_cell.length_c   1.000
_cell.angle_alpha   90.00
_cell.angle_beta   90.00
_cell.angle_gamma   90.00
#
_symmetry.space_group_name_H-M   'P 1'
#
loop_
_entity.id
_entity.type
_entity.pdbx_description
1 polymer ?
#
loop_
_entity_poly.entity_id
_entity_poly.type
_entity_poly.pdbx_seq_one_letter_code
_entity_poly.pdbx_strand_id
1 'polypeptide(L)'
;MIDVVSGSDPLVLAVRTGPLPAGAELVLETPEGLRIGSVSPFGATAATSPAEQVHLVPVPAGTLPDGRTEIRARLILHGSERAATAREFLGVAIIGN
;
A
#
# COMPACT_ATOMS: atom_id res chain seq x y z
N MET A 1 0.35 -2.11 -11.65
CA MET A 1 1.59 -2.83 -12.01
C MET A 1 2.74 -1.87 -11.82
N ILE A 2 3.82 -2.32 -11.17
CA ILE A 2 5.04 -1.54 -10.93
C ILE A 2 6.24 -2.33 -11.46
N ASP A 3 7.25 -1.61 -11.98
CA ASP A 3 8.53 -2.20 -12.38
C ASP A 3 9.47 -2.22 -11.17
N VAL A 4 10.00 -3.40 -10.84
CA VAL A 4 10.92 -3.67 -9.74
C VAL A 4 12.30 -4.00 -10.32
N VAL A 5 13.32 -3.26 -9.90
CA VAL A 5 14.73 -3.56 -10.23
C VAL A 5 15.40 -4.05 -8.95
N SER A 6 15.99 -5.24 -8.99
CA SER A 6 16.77 -5.75 -7.85
C SER A 6 18.07 -4.97 -7.69
N GLY A 7 18.17 -4.20 -6.60
CA GLY A 7 19.40 -3.62 -6.07
C GLY A 7 19.68 -4.15 -4.66
N SER A 8 20.86 -3.86 -4.10
CA SER A 8 21.18 -4.17 -2.70
C SER A 8 20.47 -3.27 -1.68
N ASP A 9 19.79 -2.23 -2.17
CA ASP A 9 19.22 -1.17 -1.35
C ASP A 9 17.78 -1.51 -0.94
N PRO A 10 17.37 -1.10 0.28
CA PRO A 10 16.02 -1.39 0.78
C PRO A 10 14.97 -0.69 -0.09
N LEU A 11 14.09 -1.48 -0.70
CA LEU A 11 12.96 -0.94 -1.46
C LEU A 11 11.92 -0.31 -0.53
N VAL A 12 11.41 0.85 -0.94
CA VAL A 12 10.29 1.53 -0.27
C VAL A 12 9.18 1.77 -1.29
N LEU A 13 7.94 1.52 -0.88
CA LEU A 13 6.75 1.86 -1.67
C LEU A 13 6.19 3.21 -1.22
N ALA A 14 6.09 4.15 -2.16
CA ALA A 14 5.19 5.30 -2.07
C ALA A 14 3.76 4.82 -2.35
N VAL A 15 2.95 4.76 -1.30
CA VAL A 15 1.56 4.34 -1.38
C VAL A 15 0.70 5.59 -1.33
N ARG A 16 -0.02 5.85 -2.43
CA ARG A 16 -0.94 6.98 -2.54
C ARG A 16 -2.33 6.51 -2.14
N THR A 17 -2.86 7.10 -1.09
CA THR A 17 -4.20 6.80 -0.57
C THR A 17 -5.09 8.02 -0.69
N GLY A 18 -6.38 7.78 -0.89
CA GLY A 18 -7.37 8.80 -0.65
C GLY A 18 -7.80 8.82 0.82
N PRO A 19 -8.91 9.48 1.13
CA PRO A 19 -9.45 9.49 2.49
C PRO A 19 -9.86 8.07 2.92
N LEU A 20 -9.25 7.56 3.98
CA LEU A 20 -9.55 6.24 4.53
C LEU A 20 -10.54 6.34 5.69
N PRO A 21 -11.43 5.34 5.89
CA PRO A 21 -12.30 5.29 7.06
C PRO A 21 -11.49 5.22 8.37
N ALA A 22 -12.07 5.74 9.45
CA ALA A 22 -11.44 5.68 10.77
C ALA A 22 -11.25 4.21 11.21
N GLY A 23 -10.06 3.87 11.69
CA GLY A 23 -9.74 2.50 12.12
C GLY A 23 -9.59 1.50 10.96
N ALA A 24 -9.51 1.98 9.72
CA ALA A 24 -9.22 1.13 8.58
C ALA A 24 -7.71 0.88 8.46
N GLU A 25 -7.33 -0.32 8.05
CA GLU A 25 -5.97 -0.68 7.67
C GLU A 25 -5.96 -1.09 6.20
N LEU A 26 -5.16 -0.40 5.39
CA LEU A 26 -4.91 -0.77 4.01
C LEU A 26 -3.71 -1.71 3.96
N VAL A 27 -3.95 -2.99 3.72
CA VAL A 27 -2.92 -4.02 3.58
C VAL A 27 -2.50 -4.13 2.12
N LEU A 28 -1.19 -4.16 1.89
CA LEU A 28 -0.58 -4.30 0.57
C LEU A 28 0.00 -5.71 0.44
N GLU A 29 -0.32 -6.35 -0.66
CA GLU A 29 0.10 -7.74 -0.92
C GLU A 29 0.39 -7.99 -2.39
N THR A 30 1.14 -9.06 -2.64
CA THR A 30 1.34 -9.60 -3.99
C THR A 30 0.10 -10.41 -4.43
N PRO A 31 -0.03 -10.74 -5.72
CA PRO A 31 -1.17 -11.52 -6.23
C PRO A 31 -1.26 -12.92 -5.60
N GLU A 32 -0.14 -13.45 -5.13
CA GLU A 32 0.01 -14.73 -4.43
C GLU A 32 -0.39 -14.64 -2.94
N GLY A 33 -0.76 -13.44 -2.45
CA GLY A 33 -1.20 -13.20 -1.08
C GLY A 33 -0.07 -12.95 -0.10
N LEU A 34 1.15 -12.67 -0.57
CA LEU A 34 2.27 -12.35 0.30
C LEU A 34 2.15 -10.90 0.78
N ARG A 35 2.10 -10.69 2.09
CA ARG A 35 1.98 -9.36 2.70
C ARG A 35 3.28 -8.58 2.56
N ILE A 36 3.20 -7.41 1.94
CA ILE A 36 4.31 -6.46 1.79
C ILE A 36 4.34 -5.51 2.98
N GLY A 37 3.18 -5.00 3.38
CA GLY A 37 3.06 -4.07 4.50
C GLY A 37 1.64 -3.54 4.64
N SER A 38 1.47 -2.49 5.45
CA SER A 38 0.17 -1.84 5.59
C SER A 38 0.29 -0.34 5.88
N VAL A 39 -0.81 0.34 5.61
CA VAL A 39 -1.01 1.77 5.84
C VAL A 39 -2.25 1.94 6.70
N SER A 40 -2.13 2.68 7.80
CA SER A 40 -3.26 3.04 8.66
C SER A 40 -3.31 4.55 8.85
N PRO A 41 -4.47 5.20 8.70
CA PRO A 41 -4.64 6.58 9.07
C PRO A 41 -4.66 6.67 10.60
N PHE A 42 -3.57 7.10 11.21
CA PHE A 42 -3.54 7.37 12.66
C PHE A 42 -4.42 8.58 12.99
N GLY A 43 -5.67 8.34 13.37
CA GLY A 43 -6.61 9.37 13.83
C GLY A 43 -7.15 10.32 12.75
N ALA A 44 -6.64 10.25 11.52
CA ALA A 44 -7.15 11.01 10.39
C ALA A 44 -8.40 10.32 9.81
N THR A 45 -9.53 11.02 9.80
CA THR A 45 -10.77 10.50 9.21
C THR A 45 -10.88 10.94 7.75
N ALA A 46 -11.75 10.30 6.98
CA ALA A 46 -12.04 10.74 5.62
C ALA A 46 -12.48 12.22 5.53
N ALA A 47 -13.04 12.78 6.62
CA ALA A 47 -13.50 14.16 6.69
C ALA A 47 -12.40 15.18 7.03
N THR A 48 -11.28 14.74 7.61
CA THR A 48 -10.18 15.60 8.06
C THR A 48 -8.88 15.37 7.29
N SER A 49 -8.83 14.31 6.50
CA SER A 49 -7.68 13.97 5.68
C SER A 49 -7.66 14.81 4.40
N PRO A 50 -6.47 15.18 3.90
CA PRO A 50 -6.34 15.67 2.54
C PRO A 50 -6.93 14.65 1.55
N ALA A 51 -7.37 15.14 0.39
CA ALA A 51 -7.93 14.29 -0.66
C ALA A 51 -6.94 13.19 -1.13
N GLU A 52 -5.65 13.41 -0.91
CA GLU A 52 -4.57 12.47 -1.22
C GLU A 52 -3.51 12.49 -0.11
N GLN A 53 -3.05 11.32 0.29
CA GLN A 53 -1.97 11.12 1.25
C GLN A 53 -0.92 10.17 0.66
N VAL A 54 0.35 10.38 1.01
CA VAL A 54 1.46 9.52 0.60
C VAL A 54 2.05 8.87 1.84
N HIS A 55 2.14 7.54 1.82
CA HIS A 55 2.72 6.74 2.88
C HIS A 55 3.91 5.96 2.36
N LEU A 56 4.96 5.86 3.18
CA LEU A 56 6.17 5.11 2.87
C LEU A 56 6.08 3.74 3.55
N VAL A 57 6.04 2.68 2.75
CA VAL A 57 5.99 1.30 3.24
C VAL A 57 7.28 0.59 2.87
N PRO A 58 8.12 0.20 3.84
CA PRO A 58 9.31 -0.58 3.55
C PRO A 58 8.92 -1.95 3.00
N VAL A 59 9.58 -2.40 1.95
CA VAL A 59 9.36 -3.71 1.34
C VAL A 59 10.32 -4.70 1.99
N PRO A 60 9.83 -5.78 2.62
CA PRO A 60 10.70 -6.81 3.15
C PRO A 60 11.50 -7.47 2.02
N ALA A 61 12.76 -7.79 2.26
CA ALA A 61 13.62 -8.45 1.27
C ALA A 61 13.00 -9.78 0.79
N GLY A 62 13.04 -10.02 -0.52
CA GLY A 62 12.49 -11.23 -1.13
C GLY A 62 10.96 -11.25 -1.29
N THR A 63 10.26 -10.15 -0.96
CA THR A 63 8.79 -10.09 -1.10
C THR A 63 8.35 -9.84 -2.53
N LEU A 64 9.11 -9.03 -3.29
CA LEU A 64 8.78 -8.71 -4.67
C LEU A 64 9.75 -9.44 -5.62
N PRO A 65 9.23 -10.14 -6.65
CA PRO A 65 10.07 -10.69 -7.70
C PRO A 65 10.61 -9.59 -8.62
N ASP A 66 11.72 -9.89 -9.29
CA ASP A 66 12.30 -9.00 -10.29
C ASP A 66 11.35 -8.77 -11.47
N GLY A 67 11.36 -7.55 -12.00
CA GLY A 67 10.54 -7.17 -13.14
C GLY A 67 9.17 -6.65 -12.73
N ARG A 68 8.13 -7.03 -13.47
CA ARG A 68 6.79 -6.45 -13.29
C ARG A 68 5.98 -7.24 -12.28
N THR A 69 5.48 -6.54 -11.28
CA THR A 69 4.59 -7.13 -10.30
C THR A 69 3.32 -6.30 -10.10
N GLU A 70 2.22 -6.98 -9.80
CA GLU A 70 0.96 -6.37 -9.43
C GLU A 70 0.89 -6.26 -7.91
N ILE A 71 0.42 -5.11 -7.42
CA ILE A 71 0.18 -4.91 -5.99
C ILE A 71 -1.32 -4.86 -5.79
N ARG A 72 -1.81 -5.69 -4.87
CA ARG A 72 -3.20 -5.69 -4.43
C ARG A 72 -3.31 -4.94 -3.11
N ALA A 73 -4.39 -4.19 -2.98
CA ALA A 73 -4.70 -3.45 -1.78
C ALA A 73 -6.02 -3.96 -1.19
N ARG A 74 -5.97 -4.46 0.04
CA ARG A 74 -7.13 -4.86 0.84
C ARG A 74 -7.35 -3.83 1.93
N LEU A 75 -8.61 -3.50 2.21
CA LEU A 75 -8.99 -2.68 3.34
C LEU A 75 -9.57 -3.58 4.43
N ILE A 76 -9.01 -3.51 5.62
CA ILE A 76 -9.53 -4.13 6.83
C ILE A 76 -10.18 -3.04 7.65
N LEU A 77 -11.47 -3.19 7.97
CA LEU A 77 -12.21 -2.25 8.80
C LEU A 77 -12.97 -3.03 9.87
N HIS A 78 -12.63 -2.81 11.14
CA HIS A 78 -13.25 -3.49 12.28
C HIS A 78 -13.30 -5.04 12.11
N GLY A 79 -12.23 -5.63 11.59
CA GLY A 79 -12.13 -7.07 11.34
C GLY A 79 -12.86 -7.58 10.09
N SER A 80 -13.55 -6.70 9.36
CA SER A 80 -14.12 -7.02 8.05
C SER A 80 -13.13 -6.69 6.95
N GLU A 81 -12.85 -7.64 6.08
CA GLU A 81 -11.94 -7.47 4.96
C GLU A 81 -12.69 -7.26 3.65
N ARG A 82 -12.21 -6.30 2.84
CA ARG A 82 -12.68 -6.13 1.47
C ARG A 82 -11.57 -5.60 0.57
N ALA A 83 -11.78 -5.68 -0.74
CA ALA A 83 -10.92 -4.96 -1.68
C ALA A 83 -11.00 -3.44 -1.44
N ALA A 84 -9.86 -2.77 -1.55
CA ALA A 84 -9.82 -1.31 -1.56
C ALA A 84 -10.44 -0.79 -2.86
N THR A 85 -11.17 0.32 -2.77
CA THR A 85 -11.71 1.00 -3.96
C THR A 85 -10.66 1.90 -4.60
N ALA A 86 -10.87 2.27 -5.87
CA ALA A 86 -10.01 3.22 -6.58
C ALA A 86 -9.97 4.63 -5.97
N ARG A 87 -10.86 4.95 -5.02
CA ARG A 87 -10.82 6.21 -4.24
C ARG A 87 -9.98 6.10 -2.99
N GLU A 88 -9.76 4.88 -2.48
CA GLU A 88 -9.01 4.62 -1.26
C GLU A 88 -7.56 4.29 -1.58
N PHE A 89 -7.34 3.51 -2.64
CA PHE A 89 -6.02 3.20 -3.18
C PHE A 89 -5.86 3.86 -4.55
N LEU A 90 -5.12 4.97 -4.56
CA LEU A 90 -4.89 5.79 -5.75
C LEU A 90 -3.72 5.27 -6.59
N GLY A 91 -2.84 4.50 -5.97
CA GLY A 91 -1.75 3.82 -6.63
C GLY A 91 -0.55 3.59 -5.73
N VAL A 92 0.46 2.96 -6.29
CA VAL A 92 1.73 2.69 -5.62
C VAL A 92 2.88 2.87 -6.60
N ALA A 93 4.00 3.36 -6.10
CA ALA A 93 5.26 3.47 -6.83
C ALA A 93 6.42 3.02 -5.94
N ILE A 94 7.50 2.55 -6.55
CA ILE A 94 8.76 2.28 -5.84
C ILE A 94 9.55 3.59 -5.77
N ILE A 95 10.10 3.86 -4.60
CA ILE A 95 11.07 4.92 -4.33
C ILE A 95 12.29 4.28 -3.70
N GLY A 96 13.41 4.33 -4.41
CA GLY A 96 14.65 3.68 -4.00
C GLY A 96 15.19 2.81 -5.12
N ASN A 97 16.47 3.00 -5.42
CA ASN A 97 17.30 2.12 -6.22
C ASN A 97 18.77 2.34 -5.84
#